data_AF-A0A3M0C0U2-F1
#
_entry.id   AF-A0A3M0C0U2-F1
#
_cell.length_a   1.000
_cell.length_b   1.000
_cell.length_c   1.000
_cell.angle_alpha   90.00
_cell.angle_beta   90.00
_cell.angle_gamma   90.00
#
_symmetry.space_group_name_H-M   'P 1'
#
loop_
_entity.id
_entity.type
_entity.pdbx_description
1 polymer ?
#
loop_
_entity_poly.entity_id
_entity_poly.type
_entity_poly.pdbx_seq_one_letter_code
_entity_poly.pdbx_strand_id
1 'polypeptide(L)' 'MTIDARITQAINEAVKEAGQPDTLARRLIAWFEAVTSGNEDINDQATAARHLEVLFEGTVVENADGEDAD' A
#
# COMPACT_ATOMS: atom_id res chain seq x y z
N MET A 1 -18.32 -1.17 -1.48
CA MET A 1 -18.35 -1.59 -0.06
C MET A 1 -17.26 -0.83 0.65
N THR A 2 -17.46 -0.49 1.91
CA THR A 2 -16.41 0.07 2.77
C THR A 2 -15.72 -1.10 3.47
N ILE A 3 -14.40 -1.09 3.52
CA ILE A 3 -13.63 -2.10 4.26
C ILE A 3 -13.90 -2.00 5.78
N ASP A 4 -13.75 -3.12 6.50
CA ASP A 4 -13.96 -3.16 7.96
C ASP A 4 -13.08 -2.12 8.67
N ALA A 5 -13.65 -1.40 9.64
CA ALA A 5 -12.95 -0.35 10.37
C ALA A 5 -11.69 -0.84 11.10
N ARG A 6 -11.67 -2.11 11.53
CA ARG A 6 -10.50 -2.74 12.16
C ARG A 6 -9.36 -2.95 11.16
N ILE A 7 -9.69 -3.29 9.91
CA ILE A 7 -8.69 -3.41 8.83
C ILE A 7 -8.12 -2.03 8.52
N THR A 8 -8.99 -1.03 8.40
CA THR A 8 -8.58 0.37 8.21
C THR A 8 -7.64 0.82 9.33
N GLN A 9 -7.97 0.55 10.58
CA GLN A 9 -7.12 0.89 11.72
C GLN A 9 -5.77 0.16 11.67
N ALA A 10 -5.79 -1.16 11.43
CA ALA A 10 -4.56 -1.96 11.34
C ALA A 10 -3.61 -1.45 10.23
N ILE A 11 -4.15 -1.05 9.06
CA ILE A 11 -3.35 -0.48 7.98
C ILE A 11 -2.69 0.84 8.42
N ASN A 12 -3.46 1.74 9.04
CA ASN A 12 -2.92 3.02 9.51
C ASN A 12 -1.83 2.83 10.58
N GLU A 13 -2.03 1.92 11.53
CA GLU A 13 -1.06 1.60 12.56
C GLU A 13 0.22 1.01 11.96
N ALA A 14 0.11 0.00 11.08
CA ALA A 14 1.26 -0.64 10.45
C ALA A 14 2.09 0.34 9.59
N VAL A 15 1.44 1.20 8.81
CA VAL A 15 2.13 2.23 8.00
C VAL A 15 2.88 3.20 8.92
N LYS A 16 2.24 3.65 10.00
CA LYS A 16 2.87 4.55 10.97
C LYS A 16 4.04 3.90 11.70
N GLU A 17 3.89 2.66 12.16
CA GLU A 17 4.93 1.88 12.84
C GLU A 17 6.14 1.63 11.94
N ALA A 18 5.91 1.44 10.64
CA ALA A 18 6.96 1.28 9.64
C ALA A 18 7.59 2.61 9.18
N GLY A 19 7.26 3.74 9.82
CA GLY A 19 7.80 5.06 9.47
C GLY A 19 7.38 5.57 8.09
N GLN A 20 6.33 4.99 7.52
CA GLN A 20 5.86 5.29 6.17
C GLN A 20 4.93 6.53 6.15
N PRO A 21 4.77 7.20 5.01
CA PRO A 21 3.89 8.36 4.91
C PRO A 21 2.41 7.98 5.06
N ASP A 22 1.63 8.79 5.77
CA ASP A 22 0.17 8.57 5.95
C ASP A 22 -0.59 8.45 4.63
N THR A 23 -0.06 9.04 3.56
CA THR A 23 -0.63 8.94 2.21
C THR A 23 -0.59 7.51 1.66
N LEU A 24 0.39 6.68 2.07
CA LEU A 24 0.48 5.27 1.71
C LEU A 24 -0.69 4.47 2.30
N ALA A 25 -1.02 4.68 3.59
CA ALA A 25 -2.17 4.05 4.23
C ALA A 25 -3.46 4.36 3.46
N ARG A 26 -3.67 5.62 3.08
CA ARG A 26 -4.84 6.04 2.30
C ARG A 26 -4.92 5.36 0.94
N ARG A 27 -3.78 5.22 0.23
CA ARG A 27 -3.70 4.52 -1.06
C ARG A 27 -4.02 3.04 -0.91
N LEU A 28 -3.46 2.38 0.11
CA LEU A 28 -3.74 0.97 0.42
C LEU A 28 -5.24 0.76 0.70
N ILE A 29 -5.83 1.58 1.57
CA ILE A 29 -7.26 1.53 1.91
C ILE A 29 -8.12 1.69 0.67
N ALA A 30 -7.87 2.73 -0.14
CA ALA A 30 -8.64 2.99 -1.35
C ALA A 30 -8.55 1.84 -2.36
N TRP A 31 -7.37 1.23 -2.48
CA TRP A 31 -7.16 0.07 -3.34
C TRP A 31 -7.93 -1.15 -2.85
N PHE A 32 -7.87 -1.47 -1.55
CA PHE A 32 -8.66 -2.57 -0.98
C PHE A 32 -10.17 -2.34 -1.11
N GLU A 33 -10.65 -1.10 -0.99
CA GLU A 33 -12.06 -0.77 -1.24
C GLU A 33 -12.44 -0.97 -2.72
N ALA A 34 -11.58 -0.59 -3.66
CA ALA A 34 -11.81 -0.83 -5.08
C ALA A 34 -11.93 -2.33 -5.40
N VAL A 35 -11.03 -3.15 -4.84
CA VAL A 35 -11.06 -4.61 -5.00
C VAL A 35 -12.30 -5.22 -4.35
N THR A 36 -12.58 -4.90 -3.09
CA THR A 36 -13.71 -5.51 -2.35
C THR A 36 -15.09 -5.02 -2.81
N SER A 37 -15.16 -3.86 -3.48
CA SER A 37 -16.38 -3.37 -4.11
C SER A 37 -16.64 -3.98 -5.49
N GLY A 38 -15.69 -4.74 -6.05
CA GLY A 38 -15.75 -5.26 -7.42
C GLY A 38 -15.53 -4.18 -8.48
N ASN A 39 -15.11 -2.98 -8.09
CA ASN A 39 -14.73 -1.92 -9.02
C ASN A 39 -13.35 -2.20 -9.65
N GLU A 40 -12.56 -3.04 -9.00
CA GLU A 40 -11.29 -3.51 -9.49
C GLU A 40 -11.21 -5.04 -9.40
N ASP A 41 -10.70 -5.67 -10.46
CA ASP A 41 -10.42 -7.11 -10.47
C ASP A 41 -8.94 -7.33 -10.15
N ILE A 42 -8.67 -7.94 -9.00
CA ILE A 42 -7.31 -8.30 -8.58
C ILE A 42 -6.65 -9.33 -9.51
N ASN A 43 -7.44 -10.06 -10.30
CA ASN A 43 -6.93 -11.03 -11.27
C ASN A 43 -6.54 -10.39 -12.60
N ASP A 44 -6.93 -9.12 -12.84
CA ASP A 44 -6.42 -8.34 -13.97
C ASP A 44 -4.99 -7.86 -13.65
N GLN A 45 -4.02 -8.57 -14.21
CA GLN A 45 -2.61 -8.31 -14.00
C GLN A 45 -2.18 -6.89 -14.40
N ALA A 46 -2.77 -6.32 -15.45
CA ALA A 46 -2.38 -4.99 -15.92
C ALA A 46 -2.82 -3.90 -14.93
N THR A 47 -4.03 -4.05 -14.40
CA THR A 47 -4.58 -3.14 -13.39
C THR A 47 -3.85 -3.31 -12.06
N ALA A 48 -3.69 -4.55 -11.60
CA ALA A 48 -2.94 -4.85 -10.37
C ALA A 48 -1.50 -4.30 -10.42
N ALA A 49 -0.78 -4.49 -11.54
CA ALA A 49 0.59 -3.99 -11.68
C ALA A 49 0.69 -2.46 -11.53
N ARG A 50 -0.24 -1.72 -12.13
CA ARG A 50 -0.28 -0.25 -12.01
C ARG A 50 -0.51 0.20 -10.57
N HIS A 51 -1.39 -0.47 -9.84
CA HIS A 51 -1.64 -0.15 -8.44
C HIS A 51 -0.44 -0.45 -7.55
N LEU A 52 0.23 -1.59 -7.79
CA LEU A 52 1.45 -1.95 -7.08
C LEU A 52 2.58 -0.95 -7.34
N GLU A 53 2.72 -0.44 -8.57
CA GLU A 53 3.68 0.62 -8.91
C GLU A 53 3.41 1.90 -8.09
N VAL A 54 2.16 2.39 -8.07
CA VAL A 54 1.77 3.60 -7.30
C VAL A 54 1.99 3.43 -5.79
N LEU A 55 1.79 2.21 -5.27
CA LEU A 55 2.07 1.90 -3.86
C LEU A 55 3.57 1.86 -3.59
N PHE A 56 4.35 1.25 -4.47
CA PHE A 56 5.80 1.18 -4.37
C PHE A 56 6.43 2.57 -4.43
N GLU A 57 6.05 3.42 -5.38
CA GLU A 57 6.51 4.82 -5.48
C GLU A 57 6.19 5.65 -4.22
N GLY A 58 5.12 5.30 -3.51
CA GLY A 58 4.72 5.95 -2.26
C GLY A 58 5.39 5.37 -1.01
N THR A 59 6.18 4.30 -1.14
CA THR A 59 6.84 3.61 -0.04
C THR A 59 8.24 4.18 0.17
N VAL A 60 8.56 4.56 1.40
CA VAL A 60 9.90 4.92 1.82
C VAL A 60 10.67 3.63 2.06
N VAL A 61 11.64 3.35 1.20
CA VAL A 61 12.59 2.26 1.41
C VAL A 61 13.75 2.84 2.20
N GLU A 62 13.93 2.41 3.46
CA GLU A 62 15.24 2.59 4.10
C GLU A 62 16.23 1.74 3.29
N ASN A 63 17.09 2.41 2.53
CA ASN A 63 18.21 1.73 1.89
C ASN A 63 19.00 1.02 2.99
N ALA A 64 18.92 -0.30 3.03
CA ALA A 64 19.88 -1.12 3.74
C ALA A 64 21.22 -1.12 2.97
N ASP A 65 21.71 0.05 2.57
CA ASP A 65 23.06 0.24 2.02
C ASP A 65 24.03 0.30 3.20
N GLY A 66 24.22 -0.88 3.80
CA GLY A 66 25.35 -1.20 4.64
C GLY A 66 26.22 -2.23 3.94
N GLU A 67 26.64 -1.96 2.69
CA GLU A 67 27.77 -2.67 2.07
C GLU A 67 28.70 -1.65 1.44
N ASP A 68 29.93 -1.70 1.94
CA ASP A 68 31.00 -0.72 1.86
C ASP A 68 31.36 -0.27 0.44
N ALA A 69 31.63 1.03 0.34
CA ALA A 69 32.47 1.56 -0.71
C ALA A 69 33.92 1.08 -0.50
N ASP A 70 34.47 0.38 -1.49
CA ASP A 70 35.91 0.36 -1.80
C ASP A 70 36.12 0.48 -3.32
#